data_AF-A0A8H7QN43-F1
#
_entry.id   AF-A0A8H7QN43-F1
#
_cell.length_a   1.000
_cell.length_b   1.000
_cell.length_c   1.000
_cell.angle_alpha   90.00
_cell.angle_beta   90.00
_cell.angle_gamma   90.00
#
_symmetry.space_group_name_H-M   'P 1'
#
loop_
_entity.id
_entity.type
_entity.pdbx_description
1 polymer ?
#
loop_
_entity_poly.entity_id
_entity_poly.type
_entity_poly.pdbx_seq_one_letter_code
_entity_poly.pdbx_strand_id
1 'polypeptide(L)'
;MTRTLPYDVQGSIKSLLLRNTLICSIKKMYLTVGMANLSNGAEKLLNGMGFKAKRKNKTNFVSAANKKLRLVWARKHRQLTVSDWHSESFYWSDVPGTNRPHQVRPQVQGNGDGVMLWGCISGEGPGYNTATIDGTIDSNKYVKILKTSLMQTLE
;
A
#
# COMPACT_ATOMS: atom_id res chain seq x y z
N MET A 1 1.95 28.52 -33.21
CA MET A 1 0.54 28.07 -33.15
C MET A 1 0.40 26.94 -32.13
N THR A 2 -0.24 27.19 -30.99
CA THR A 2 -0.68 26.12 -30.09
C THR A 2 -1.85 25.41 -30.75
N ARG A 3 -1.60 24.22 -31.33
CA ARG A 3 -2.68 23.34 -31.81
C ARG A 3 -3.46 22.86 -30.58
N THR A 4 -4.55 23.54 -30.26
CA THR A 4 -5.51 23.06 -29.26
C THR A 4 -6.28 21.90 -29.88
N LEU A 5 -6.32 20.75 -29.20
CA LEU A 5 -7.05 19.59 -29.72
C LEU A 5 -8.56 19.84 -29.69
N PRO A 6 -9.32 19.24 -30.63
CA PRO A 6 -10.78 19.21 -30.56
C PRO A 6 -11.30 18.69 -29.21
N TYR A 7 -12.42 19.24 -28.73
CA TYR A 7 -12.95 19.00 -27.37
C TYR A 7 -13.34 17.53 -27.12
N ASP A 8 -13.87 16.87 -28.14
CA ASP A 8 -14.18 15.43 -28.19
C ASP A 8 -12.94 14.55 -27.97
N VAL A 9 -11.81 14.94 -28.57
CA VAL A 9 -10.51 14.27 -28.40
C VAL A 9 -9.97 14.50 -26.98
N GLN A 10 -10.09 15.72 -26.46
CA GLN A 10 -9.69 16.04 -25.07
C GLN A 10 -10.48 15.24 -24.04
N GLY A 11 -11.80 15.10 -24.22
CA GLY A 11 -12.66 14.29 -23.34
C GLY A 11 -12.29 12.81 -23.34
N SER A 12 -11.98 12.26 -24.52
CA SER A 12 -11.51 10.89 -24.69
C SER A 12 -10.18 10.64 -23.98
N ILE A 13 -9.22 11.56 -24.14
CA ILE A 13 -7.92 11.53 -23.45
C ILE A 13 -8.12 11.52 -21.93
N LYS A 14 -8.91 12.47 -21.42
CA LYS A 14 -9.17 12.63 -19.98
C LYS A 14 -9.76 11.37 -19.37
N SER A 15 -10.72 10.76 -20.06
CA SER A 15 -11.36 9.51 -19.62
C SER A 15 -10.38 8.33 -19.58
N LEU A 16 -9.46 8.22 -20.54
CA LEU A 16 -8.48 7.12 -20.59
C LEU A 16 -7.37 7.25 -19.55
N LEU A 17 -6.92 8.48 -19.28
CA LEU A 17 -5.96 8.79 -18.21
C LEU A 17 -6.55 8.52 -16.82
N LEU A 18 -7.79 8.90 -16.59
CA LEU A 18 -8.49 8.63 -15.32
C LEU A 18 -8.73 7.13 -15.10
N ARG A 19 -8.95 6.37 -16.17
CA ARG A 19 -9.08 4.91 -16.12
C ARG A 19 -7.75 4.16 -15.96
N ASN A 20 -6.62 4.88 -15.87
CA ASN A 20 -5.27 4.32 -15.72
C ASN A 20 -5.01 3.18 -16.72
N THR A 21 -5.53 3.34 -17.94
CA THR A 21 -5.32 2.38 -19.02
C THR A 21 -3.84 2.38 -19.40
N LEU A 22 -3.34 1.20 -19.81
CA LEU A 22 -1.92 0.92 -20.06
C LEU A 22 -1.21 2.09 -20.76
N ILE A 23 0.03 2.37 -20.36
CA ILE A 23 0.95 3.32 -21.00
C ILE A 23 0.98 3.13 -22.54
N CYS A 24 0.76 1.90 -23.01
CA CYS A 24 0.64 1.52 -24.41
C CYS A 24 -0.55 2.19 -25.14
N SER A 25 -1.71 2.31 -24.50
CA SER A 25 -2.90 2.96 -25.06
C SER A 25 -2.70 4.47 -25.19
N ILE A 26 -2.04 5.06 -24.19
CA ILE A 26 -1.68 6.47 -24.18
C ILE A 26 -0.66 6.77 -25.30
N LYS A 27 0.38 5.94 -25.46
CA LYS A 27 1.36 6.07 -26.55
C LYS A 27 0.75 5.92 -27.94
N LYS A 28 -0.12 4.93 -28.17
CA LYS A 28 -0.84 4.76 -29.45
C LYS A 28 -1.65 6.00 -29.81
N MET A 29 -2.34 6.59 -28.83
CA MET A 29 -3.13 7.79 -29.04
C MET A 29 -2.27 9.03 -29.37
N TYR A 30 -1.12 9.21 -28.70
CA TYR A 30 -0.19 10.29 -29.04
C TYR A 30 0.34 10.17 -30.49
N LEU A 31 0.51 8.95 -30.99
CA LEU A 31 0.85 8.69 -32.39
C LEU A 31 -0.32 9.03 -33.34
N THR A 32 -1.56 8.67 -32.99
CA THR A 32 -2.76 8.97 -33.78
C THR A 32 -3.02 10.48 -33.93
N VAL A 33 -2.69 11.26 -32.90
CA VAL A 33 -2.88 12.72 -32.87
C VAL A 33 -1.70 13.46 -33.54
N GLY A 34 -0.73 12.74 -34.10
CA GLY A 34 0.44 13.35 -34.76
C GLY A 34 1.38 14.07 -33.78
N MET A 35 1.29 13.77 -32.49
CA MET A 35 2.13 14.34 -31.42
C MET A 35 3.36 13.45 -31.16
N ALA A 36 3.92 12.86 -32.22
CA ALA A 36 4.84 11.73 -32.11
C ALA A 36 6.15 12.03 -31.33
N ASN A 37 6.63 13.28 -31.24
CA ASN A 37 8.03 13.54 -30.86
C ASN A 37 8.34 14.79 -30.00
N LEU A 38 7.38 15.41 -29.30
CA LEU A 38 7.71 16.60 -28.48
C LEU A 38 7.20 16.46 -27.05
N SER A 39 8.09 16.10 -26.12
CA SER A 39 7.87 16.13 -24.67
C SER A 39 7.22 17.45 -24.23
N ASN A 40 7.70 18.57 -24.77
CA ASN A 40 7.18 19.92 -24.49
C ASN A 40 5.75 20.14 -25.04
N GLY A 41 5.37 19.46 -26.11
CA GLY A 41 4.02 19.53 -26.68
C GLY A 41 3.01 18.75 -25.84
N ALA A 42 3.40 17.55 -25.40
CA ALA A 42 2.58 16.73 -24.52
C ALA A 42 2.36 17.39 -23.15
N GLU A 43 3.40 18.03 -22.58
CA GLU A 43 3.28 18.75 -21.31
C GLU A 43 2.35 19.97 -21.42
N LYS A 44 2.52 20.81 -22.45
CA LYS A 44 1.62 21.96 -22.69
C LYS A 44 0.17 21.54 -22.88
N LEU A 45 -0.04 20.42 -23.57
CA LEU A 45 -1.37 19.85 -23.79
C LEU A 45 -2.01 19.37 -22.48
N LEU A 46 -1.26 18.61 -21.67
CA LEU A 46 -1.74 18.11 -20.38
C LEU A 46 -2.05 19.26 -19.40
N ASN A 47 -1.19 20.27 -19.36
CA ASN A 47 -1.41 21.49 -18.58
C ASN A 47 -2.66 22.24 -19.06
N GLY A 48 -2.87 22.34 -20.38
CA GLY A 48 -4.08 22.95 -20.97
C GLY A 48 -5.38 22.22 -20.63
N MET A 49 -5.32 20.90 -20.42
CA MET A 49 -6.45 20.08 -19.95
C MET A 49 -6.63 20.09 -18.42
N GLY A 50 -5.80 20.84 -17.69
CA GLY A 50 -5.85 20.95 -16.22
C GLY A 50 -5.16 19.82 -15.46
N PHE A 51 -4.39 18.96 -16.13
CA PHE A 51 -3.58 17.94 -15.46
C PHE A 51 -2.30 18.56 -14.91
N LYS A 52 -1.89 18.14 -13.70
CA LYS A 52 -0.63 18.53 -13.07
C LYS A 52 0.27 17.31 -12.91
N ALA A 53 1.55 17.47 -13.24
CA ALA A 53 2.54 16.43 -12.98
C ALA A 53 2.72 16.24 -11.47
N LYS A 54 2.62 14.99 -10.99
CA LYS A 54 2.89 14.62 -9.61
C LYS A 54 3.80 13.40 -9.58
N ARG A 55 4.83 13.44 -8.72
CA ARG A 55 5.67 12.26 -8.49
C ARG A 55 4.81 11.17 -7.86
N LYS A 56 4.82 9.97 -8.47
CA LYS A 56 4.13 8.82 -7.91
C LYS A 56 4.74 8.47 -6.55
N ASN A 57 3.89 8.35 -5.52
CA ASN A 57 4.34 7.88 -4.21
C ASN A 57 4.89 6.47 -4.36
N LYS A 58 6.07 6.22 -3.79
CA LYS A 58 6.62 4.86 -3.72
C LYS A 58 5.70 4.05 -2.80
N THR A 59 5.14 2.98 -3.34
CA THR A 59 4.34 2.02 -2.60
C THR A 59 4.97 0.64 -2.79
N ASN A 60 4.79 -0.24 -1.81
CA ASN A 60 5.20 -1.64 -1.96
C ASN A 60 4.52 -2.27 -3.18
N PHE A 61 5.26 -3.10 -3.91
CA PHE A 61 4.71 -3.81 -5.06
C PHE A 61 3.65 -4.81 -4.59
N VAL A 62 2.45 -4.76 -5.18
CA VAL A 62 1.38 -5.73 -4.94
C VAL A 62 1.06 -6.39 -6.28
N SER A 63 1.26 -7.71 -6.34
CA SER A 63 0.97 -8.51 -7.54
C SER A 63 -0.51 -8.42 -7.92
N ALA A 64 -0.84 -8.70 -9.18
CA ALA A 64 -2.23 -8.72 -9.64
C ALA A 64 -3.07 -9.76 -8.88
N ALA A 65 -2.48 -10.91 -8.54
CA ALA A 65 -3.11 -11.94 -7.71
C ALA A 65 -3.43 -11.41 -6.31
N ASN A 66 -2.46 -10.79 -5.64
CA ASN A 66 -2.65 -10.24 -4.29
C ASN A 66 -3.67 -9.09 -4.29
N LYS A 67 -3.74 -8.27 -5.35
CA LYS A 67 -4.79 -7.24 -5.50
C LYS A 67 -6.19 -7.85 -5.51
N LYS A 68 -6.39 -8.96 -6.23
CA LYS A 68 -7.69 -9.66 -6.28
C LYS A 68 -8.07 -10.20 -4.90
N LEU A 69 -7.14 -10.88 -4.22
CA LEU A 69 -7.39 -11.43 -2.87
C LEU A 69 -7.74 -10.33 -1.86
N ARG A 70 -6.96 -9.24 -1.85
CA ARG A 70 -7.23 -8.07 -0.98
C ARG A 70 -8.60 -7.45 -1.25
N LEU A 71 -9.01 -7.34 -2.52
CA LEU A 71 -10.31 -6.79 -2.88
C LEU A 71 -11.47 -7.69 -2.46
N VAL A 72 -11.33 -9.02 -2.62
CA VAL A 72 -12.33 -9.99 -2.16
C VAL A 72 -12.50 -9.91 -0.65
N TRP A 73 -11.39 -9.91 0.09
CA TRP A 73 -11.43 -9.78 1.56
C TRP A 73 -12.09 -8.46 2.00
N ALA A 74 -11.71 -7.32 1.39
CA ALA A 74 -12.27 -6.01 1.76
C ALA A 74 -13.76 -5.89 1.42
N ARG A 75 -14.23 -6.56 0.35
CA ARG A 75 -15.66 -6.61 0.04
C ARG A 75 -16.43 -7.47 1.03
N LYS A 76 -15.88 -8.62 1.42
CA LYS A 76 -16.49 -9.54 2.39
C LYS A 76 -16.69 -8.87 3.75
N HIS A 77 -15.70 -8.09 4.21
CA HIS A 77 -15.70 -7.47 5.53
C HIS A 77 -16.09 -5.97 5.50
N ARG A 78 -16.76 -5.50 4.43
CA ARG A 78 -17.12 -4.09 4.27
C ARG A 78 -18.05 -3.56 5.38
N GLN A 79 -18.89 -4.44 5.92
CA GLN A 79 -19.91 -4.08 6.90
C GLN A 79 -19.49 -4.33 8.36
N LEU A 80 -18.23 -4.73 8.62
CA LEU A 80 -17.75 -4.90 9.99
C LEU A 80 -17.81 -3.55 10.71
N THR A 81 -18.57 -3.52 11.80
CA THR A 81 -18.67 -2.37 12.70
C THR A 81 -17.48 -2.32 13.64
N VAL A 82 -17.26 -1.18 14.31
CA VAL A 82 -16.22 -1.04 15.34
C VAL A 82 -16.34 -2.14 16.40
N SER A 83 -17.57 -2.50 16.79
CA SER A 83 -17.81 -3.60 17.72
C SER A 83 -17.40 -4.96 17.17
N ASP A 84 -17.59 -5.22 15.87
CA ASP A 84 -17.18 -6.48 15.23
C ASP A 84 -15.65 -6.58 15.14
N TRP A 85 -14.96 -5.44 14.96
CA TRP A 85 -13.49 -5.38 15.04
C TRP A 85 -12.96 -5.60 16.46
N HIS A 86 -13.78 -5.38 17.49
CA HIS A 86 -13.44 -5.65 18.89
C HIS A 86 -13.75 -7.09 19.32
N SER A 87 -14.78 -7.72 18.74
CA SER A 87 -15.21 -9.08 19.10
C SER A 87 -14.47 -10.18 18.34
N GLU A 88 -14.15 -9.96 17.06
CA GLU A 88 -13.23 -10.83 16.33
C GLU A 88 -11.80 -10.48 16.79
N SER A 89 -11.09 -11.43 17.40
CA SER A 89 -9.71 -11.25 17.89
C SER A 89 -8.73 -10.96 16.74
N PHE A 90 -8.73 -9.74 16.25
CA PHE A 90 -7.75 -9.23 15.29
C PHE A 90 -6.58 -8.61 16.03
N TYR A 91 -5.38 -9.11 15.77
CA TYR A 91 -4.16 -8.46 16.24
C TYR A 91 -3.68 -7.46 15.19
N TRP A 92 -3.28 -6.28 15.66
CA TRP A 92 -2.62 -5.25 14.86
C TRP A 92 -1.28 -4.94 15.51
N SER A 93 -0.21 -4.88 14.71
CA SER A 93 1.07 -4.35 15.15
C SER A 93 1.27 -3.00 14.48
N ASP A 94 1.41 -1.93 15.26
CA ASP A 94 1.66 -0.60 14.74
C ASP A 94 3.05 -0.14 15.18
N VAL A 95 3.95 0.06 14.21
CA VAL A 95 4.95 1.12 14.33
C VAL A 95 5.35 1.66 12.96
N PRO A 96 4.64 2.68 12.45
CA PRO A 96 5.16 3.59 11.46
C PRO A 96 5.53 4.91 12.16
N GLY A 97 6.75 4.97 12.71
CA GLY A 97 7.36 6.24 13.07
C GLY A 97 7.79 6.99 11.81
N THR A 98 7.15 8.13 11.52
CA THR A 98 7.49 8.97 10.37
C THR A 98 8.79 9.75 10.60
N ASN A 99 9.95 9.11 10.46
CA ASN A 99 11.22 9.84 10.45
C ASN A 99 11.43 10.52 9.08
N ARG A 100 11.76 11.82 9.08
CA ARG A 100 12.04 12.55 7.83
C ARG A 100 13.41 12.10 7.29
N PRO A 101 13.62 12.10 5.95
CA PRO A 101 14.84 11.55 5.34
C PRO A 101 16.17 12.15 5.83
N HIS A 102 16.19 13.37 6.39
CA HIS A 102 17.38 14.02 6.93
C HIS A 102 17.63 13.71 8.42
N GLN A 103 16.67 13.08 9.10
CA GLN A 103 16.74 12.75 10.54
C GLN A 103 17.29 11.35 10.79
N VAL A 104 17.52 10.55 9.73
CA VAL A 104 18.01 9.17 9.84
C VAL A 104 19.23 8.99 8.95
N ARG A 105 20.35 8.56 9.52
CA ARG A 105 21.38 7.88 8.74
C ARG A 105 21.06 6.39 8.77
N PRO A 106 20.77 5.74 7.63
CA PRO A 106 20.55 4.30 7.62
C PRO A 106 21.87 3.61 7.97
N GLN A 107 22.00 3.17 9.21
CA GLN A 107 23.03 2.24 9.64
C GLN A 107 22.35 0.87 9.73
N VAL A 108 22.62 0.01 8.75
CA VAL A 108 22.15 -1.38 8.81
C VAL A 108 23.10 -2.08 9.76
N GLN A 109 22.62 -2.48 10.93
CA GLN A 109 23.39 -3.36 11.81
C GLN A 109 23.43 -4.75 11.16
N GLY A 110 24.45 -4.99 10.35
CA GLY A 110 24.83 -6.35 9.95
C GLY A 110 25.46 -7.04 11.15
N ASN A 111 24.95 -8.23 11.52
CA ASN A 111 25.42 -9.09 12.62
C ASN A 111 24.92 -8.71 14.03
N GLY A 112 23.74 -8.09 14.16
CA GLY A 112 23.22 -7.62 15.44
C GLY A 112 22.40 -8.64 16.22
N ASP A 113 22.85 -8.93 17.45
CA ASP A 113 22.04 -9.50 18.53
C ASP A 113 20.74 -8.71 18.68
N GLY A 114 19.63 -9.32 18.27
CA GLY A 114 18.30 -8.76 18.36
C GLY A 114 17.42 -9.67 19.20
N VAL A 115 16.69 -9.09 20.14
CA VAL A 115 15.68 -9.83 20.91
C VAL A 115 14.38 -9.85 20.10
N MET A 116 13.89 -11.04 19.77
CA MET A 116 12.57 -11.21 19.16
C MET A 116 11.53 -11.23 20.27
N LEU A 117 10.50 -10.39 20.18
CA LEU A 117 9.39 -10.34 21.13
C LEU A 117 8.11 -10.73 20.41
N TRP A 118 7.30 -11.56 21.07
CA TRP A 118 5.92 -11.82 20.68
C TRP A 118 4.98 -11.27 21.75
N GLY A 119 3.88 -10.64 21.34
CA GLY A 119 2.82 -10.21 22.24
C GLY A 119 1.51 -10.04 21.45
N CYS A 120 0.39 -10.02 22.16
CA CYS A 120 -0.92 -9.73 21.60
C CYS A 120 -1.54 -8.50 22.27
N ILE A 121 -2.40 -7.78 21.55
CA ILE A 121 -3.12 -6.60 22.02
C ILE A 121 -4.57 -6.76 21.56
N SER A 122 -5.53 -6.59 22.47
CA SER A 122 -6.96 -6.62 22.20
C SER A 122 -7.55 -5.20 22.27
N GLY A 123 -8.86 -5.09 22.04
CA GLY A 123 -9.59 -3.82 22.25
C GLY A 123 -9.49 -3.28 23.67
N GLU A 124 -9.22 -4.13 24.65
CA GLU A 124 -9.11 -3.77 26.06
C GLU A 124 -7.69 -3.37 26.48
N GLY A 125 -6.69 -3.67 25.65
CA GLY A 125 -5.30 -3.32 25.90
C GLY A 125 -4.31 -4.44 25.57
N PRO A 126 -3.05 -4.30 25.99
CA PRO A 126 -2.05 -5.35 25.80
C PRO A 126 -2.44 -6.61 26.57
N GLY A 127 -2.33 -7.75 25.91
CA GLY A 127 -2.56 -9.06 26.49
C GLY A 127 -1.48 -9.48 27.48
N TYR A 128 -1.75 -10.59 28.17
CA TYR A 128 -0.80 -11.16 29.11
C TYR A 128 0.42 -11.75 28.38
N ASN A 129 1.58 -11.28 28.81
CA ASN A 129 2.91 -11.86 28.57
C ASN A 129 3.51 -11.64 27.16
N THR A 130 4.52 -10.76 27.09
CA THR A 130 5.39 -10.67 25.92
C THR A 130 6.45 -11.78 25.96
N ALA A 131 6.28 -12.83 25.16
CA ALA A 131 7.25 -13.91 25.09
C ALA A 131 8.53 -13.43 24.37
N THR A 132 9.64 -13.43 25.08
CA THR A 132 10.95 -13.29 24.44
C THR A 132 11.27 -14.60 23.71
N ILE A 133 11.45 -14.51 22.40
CA ILE A 133 11.73 -15.65 21.53
C ILE A 133 13.23 -15.72 21.30
N ASP A 134 13.81 -16.86 21.63
CA ASP A 134 15.18 -17.17 21.26
C ASP A 134 15.28 -17.58 19.78
N GLY A 135 16.05 -16.79 19.04
CA GLY A 135 16.27 -16.92 17.61
C GLY A 135 15.02 -16.68 16.74
N THR A 136 15.00 -17.31 15.57
CA THR A 136 13.86 -17.22 14.65
C THR A 136 12.69 -18.06 15.14
N ILE A 137 11.47 -17.55 14.92
CA ILE A 137 10.24 -18.26 15.24
C ILE A 137 9.95 -19.34 14.19
N ASP A 138 9.74 -20.57 14.64
CA ASP A 138 9.28 -21.67 13.81
C ASP A 138 7.80 -21.98 14.10
N SER A 139 7.20 -22.89 13.33
CA SER A 139 5.79 -23.26 13.50
C SER A 139 5.48 -23.88 14.86
N ASN A 140 6.40 -24.67 15.42
CA ASN A 140 6.20 -25.37 16.68
C ASN A 140 6.26 -24.39 17.87
N LYS A 141 7.25 -23.48 17.85
CA LYS A 141 7.37 -22.35 18.79
C LYS A 141 6.12 -21.48 18.72
N TYR A 142 5.62 -21.18 17.51
CA TYR A 142 4.41 -20.38 17.36
C TYR A 142 3.18 -21.08 17.92
N VAL A 143 2.97 -22.36 17.62
CA VAL A 143 1.84 -23.15 18.18
C VAL A 143 1.91 -23.20 19.71
N LYS A 144 3.11 -23.35 20.29
CA LYS A 144 3.29 -23.32 21.75
C LYS A 144 2.88 -21.97 22.34
N ILE A 145 3.30 -20.86 21.72
CA ILE A 145 2.91 -19.50 22.14
C ILE A 145 1.39 -19.32 22.08
N LEU A 146 0.74 -19.79 21.00
CA LEU A 146 -0.71 -19.73 20.87
C LEU A 146 -1.44 -20.53 21.95
N LYS A 147 -0.92 -21.71 22.31
CA LYS A 147 -1.53 -22.56 23.36
C LYS A 147 -1.29 -22.04 24.79
N THR A 148 -0.36 -21.10 24.97
CA THR A 148 0.04 -20.62 26.30
C THR A 148 -0.30 -19.14 26.44
N SER A 149 0.57 -18.25 25.96
CA SER A 149 0.46 -16.80 26.13
C SER A 149 -0.82 -16.20 25.51
N LEU A 150 -1.27 -16.70 24.36
CA LEU A 150 -2.51 -16.21 23.77
C LEU A 150 -3.75 -16.67 24.56
N MET A 151 -3.83 -17.95 24.95
CA MET A 151 -4.97 -18.45 25.73
C MET A 151 -5.10 -17.70 27.06
N GLN A 152 -3.99 -17.41 27.73
CA GLN A 152 -3.97 -16.61 28.97
C GLN A 152 -4.44 -15.14 28.78
N THR A 153 -4.41 -14.62 27.56
CA THR A 153 -4.93 -13.27 27.26
C THR A 153 -6.43 -13.27 27.02
N LEU A 154 -6.99 -14.43 26.62
CA LEU A 154 -8.40 -14.58 26.29
C LEU A 154 -9.25 -15.02 27.50
N GLU A 155 -8.60 -15.40 28.61
CA GLU A 155 -9.21 -15.69 29.93
C GLU A 155 -9.43 -14.40 30.73
#